data_AF-A0A2D7GDW8-F1
#
_entry.id   AF-A0A2D7GDW8-F1
#
_cell.length_a   1.000
_cell.length_b   1.000
_cell.length_c   1.000
_cell.angle_alpha   90.00
_cell.angle_beta   90.00
_cell.angle_gamma   90.00
#
_symmetry.space_group_name_H-M   'P 1'
#
loop_
_entity.id
_entity.type
_entity.pdbx_description
1 polymer ?
#
loop_
_entity_poly.entity_id
_entity_poly.type
_entity_poly.pdbx_seq_one_letter_code
_entity_poly.pdbx_strand_id
1 'polypeptide(L)'
;MGIAKSIECFENDKLIGGLYGLIVGKIFCGESMFSIKKNSSKISMVYLAAFLKEGGFKYIDTQFYSEHLKQFGTKKIEKKKYLEILSQHGKEQVVFPEEIKKGVLEYFK
;
A
#
# COMPACT_ATOMS: atom_id res chain seq x y z
N MET A 1 9.39 -0.01 -17.71
CA MET A 1 8.98 0.66 -16.46
C MET A 1 7.83 -0.15 -15.86
N GLY A 2 8.01 -0.72 -14.66
CA GLY A 2 7.03 -1.58 -13.95
C GLY A 2 6.80 -1.10 -12.51
N ILE A 3 6.82 0.24 -12.35
CA ILE A 3 6.79 0.93 -11.05
C ILE A 3 5.38 1.13 -10.49
N ALA A 4 4.35 1.07 -11.35
CA ALA A 4 2.97 1.12 -10.91
C ALA A 4 2.50 -0.29 -10.52
N LYS A 5 1.79 -0.41 -9.40
CA LYS A 5 1.17 -1.65 -8.94
C LYS A 5 -0.23 -1.40 -8.44
N SER A 6 -1.07 -2.40 -8.63
CA SER A 6 -2.46 -2.43 -8.18
C SER A 6 -2.73 -3.67 -7.33
N ILE A 7 -3.75 -3.58 -6.50
CA ILE A 7 -4.38 -4.71 -5.83
C ILE A 7 -5.87 -4.66 -6.19
N GLU A 8 -6.36 -5.71 -6.85
CA GLU A 8 -7.76 -5.84 -7.22
C GLU A 8 -8.49 -6.81 -6.29
N CYS A 9 -9.71 -6.47 -5.90
CA CYS A 9 -10.59 -7.31 -5.10
C CYS A 9 -11.75 -7.80 -5.97
N PHE A 10 -11.82 -9.12 -6.16
CA PHE A 10 -12.87 -9.78 -6.96
C PHE A 10 -13.83 -10.59 -6.08
N GLU A 11 -15.09 -10.65 -6.50
CA GLU A 11 -16.10 -11.58 -5.99
C GLU A 11 -16.93 -12.11 -7.16
N ASN A 12 -16.98 -13.44 -7.34
CA ASN A 12 -17.67 -14.08 -8.47
C ASN A 12 -17.29 -13.45 -9.83
N ASP A 13 -15.99 -13.33 -10.09
CA ASP A 13 -15.38 -12.73 -11.29
C ASP A 13 -15.70 -11.24 -11.53
N LYS A 14 -16.34 -10.56 -10.58
CA LYS A 14 -16.60 -9.12 -10.65
C LYS A 14 -15.59 -8.36 -9.81
N LEU A 15 -14.98 -7.34 -10.41
CA LEU A 15 -14.15 -6.37 -9.70
C LEU A 15 -15.04 -5.56 -8.76
N ILE A 16 -14.85 -5.72 -7.44
CA ILE A 16 -15.68 -5.08 -6.42
C ILE A 16 -14.93 -4.00 -5.63
N GLY A 17 -13.63 -3.81 -5.87
CA GLY A 17 -12.81 -2.79 -5.25
C GLY A 17 -11.35 -2.96 -5.62
N GLY A 18 -10.52 -2.02 -5.18
CA GLY A 18 -9.09 -2.08 -5.41
C GLY A 18 -8.39 -0.78 -5.06
N LEU A 19 -7.08 -0.78 -5.30
CA LEU A 19 -6.22 0.39 -5.17
C LEU A 19 -5.05 0.29 -6.14
N TYR A 20 -4.38 1.41 -6.38
CA TYR A 20 -3.12 1.43 -7.10
C TYR A 20 -2.18 2.50 -6.56
N GLY A 21 -0.90 2.36 -6.91
CA GLY A 21 0.13 3.30 -6.51
C GLY A 21 1.43 3.08 -7.25
N LEU A 22 2.43 3.87 -6.86
CA LEU A 22 3.76 3.88 -7.44
C LEU A 22 4.79 3.41 -6.42
N ILE A 23 5.80 2.69 -6.91
CA ILE A 23 6.96 2.27 -6.13
C ILE A 23 8.07 3.30 -6.30
N VAL A 24 8.52 3.87 -5.18
CA VAL A 24 9.67 4.77 -5.07
C VAL A 24 10.63 4.19 -4.04
N GLY A 25 11.53 3.33 -4.52
CA GLY A 25 12.37 2.49 -3.68
C GLY A 25 11.56 1.72 -2.63
N LYS A 26 11.90 1.82 -1.34
CA LYS A 26 11.14 1.15 -0.26
C LYS A 26 9.84 1.85 0.16
N ILE A 27 9.37 2.83 -0.61
CA ILE A 27 8.15 3.59 -0.36
C ILE A 27 7.11 3.22 -1.42
N PHE A 28 5.88 2.93 -0.98
CA PHE A 28 4.73 2.81 -1.86
C PHE A 28 3.87 4.07 -1.75
N CYS A 29 3.79 4.84 -2.83
CA CYS A 29 2.94 6.03 -2.92
C CYS A 29 1.54 5.61 -3.41
N GLY A 30 0.57 5.58 -2.50
CA GLY A 30 -0.78 5.13 -2.83
C GLY A 30 -1.58 6.23 -3.53
N GLU A 31 -1.85 6.10 -4.82
CA GLU A 31 -2.52 7.16 -5.59
C GLU A 31 -4.03 7.21 -5.34
N SER A 32 -4.70 6.07 -5.43
CA SER A 32 -6.16 6.02 -5.24
C SER A 32 -6.65 4.63 -4.85
N MET A 33 -7.89 4.60 -4.36
CA MET A 33 -8.64 3.39 -4.07
C MET A 33 -10.12 3.57 -4.35
N PHE A 34 -10.81 2.48 -4.64
CA PHE A 34 -12.24 2.46 -4.86
C PHE A 34 -12.90 1.24 -4.20
N SER A 35 -14.19 1.39 -3.87
CA SER A 35 -14.99 0.35 -3.23
C SER A 35 -16.37 0.34 -3.91
N ILE A 36 -16.69 -0.75 -4.60
CA ILE A 36 -18.04 -0.99 -5.15
C ILE A 36 -18.87 -1.75 -4.11
N LYS A 37 -18.30 -2.80 -3.52
CA LYS A 37 -18.88 -3.51 -2.38
C LYS A 37 -18.30 -2.97 -1.06
N LYS A 38 -19.08 -3.02 0.01
CA LYS A 38 -18.65 -2.60 1.35
C LYS A 38 -17.34 -3.30 1.74
N ASN A 39 -16.38 -2.54 2.26
CA ASN A 39 -15.07 -2.98 2.75
C ASN A 39 -14.08 -3.54 1.69
N SER A 40 -14.40 -3.58 0.40
CA SER A 40 -13.47 -4.14 -0.59
C SER A 40 -12.18 -3.34 -0.71
N SER A 41 -12.23 -2.00 -0.59
CA SER A 41 -11.01 -1.18 -0.54
C SER A 41 -10.17 -1.42 0.72
N LYS A 42 -10.82 -1.71 1.86
CA LYS A 42 -10.14 -2.04 3.12
C LYS A 42 -9.41 -3.38 3.02
N ILE A 43 -10.07 -4.39 2.44
CA ILE A 43 -9.46 -5.69 2.16
C ILE A 43 -8.25 -5.50 1.24
N SER A 44 -8.40 -4.73 0.16
CA SER A 44 -7.30 -4.42 -0.77
C SER A 44 -6.11 -3.75 -0.06
N MET A 45 -6.36 -2.82 0.86
CA MET A 45 -5.30 -2.18 1.68
C MET A 45 -4.58 -3.17 2.60
N VAL A 46 -5.29 -4.11 3.22
CA VAL A 46 -4.68 -5.15 4.07
C VAL A 46 -3.78 -6.07 3.24
N TYR A 47 -4.22 -6.48 2.05
CA TYR A 47 -3.41 -7.27 1.13
C TYR A 47 -2.20 -6.49 0.63
N LEU A 48 -2.37 -5.23 0.20
CA LEU A 48 -1.24 -4.36 -0.15
C LEU A 48 -0.20 -4.33 0.97
N ALA A 49 -0.62 -4.07 2.21
CA ALA A 49 0.30 -3.99 3.34
C ALA A 49 1.04 -5.32 3.60
N ALA A 50 0.41 -6.47 3.36
CA ALA A 50 1.08 -7.77 3.43
C ALA A 50 2.12 -7.96 2.31
N PHE A 51 1.78 -7.65 1.06
CA PHE A 51 2.72 -7.66 -0.07
C PHE A 51 3.92 -6.75 0.17
N LEU A 52 3.68 -5.53 0.67
CA LEU A 52 4.73 -4.57 0.99
C LEU A 52 5.64 -5.09 2.11
N LYS A 53 5.09 -5.75 3.14
CA LYS A 53 5.90 -6.39 4.19
C LYS A 53 6.74 -7.55 3.65
N GLU A 54 6.17 -8.43 2.83
CA GLU A 54 6.90 -9.53 2.17
C GLU A 54 8.04 -8.99 1.29
N GLY A 55 7.79 -7.92 0.53
CA GLY A 55 8.76 -7.26 -0.34
C GLY A 55 9.77 -6.34 0.38
N GLY A 56 9.72 -6.26 1.71
CA GLY A 56 10.67 -5.45 2.50
C GLY A 56 10.49 -3.93 2.36
N PHE A 57 9.34 -3.46 1.90
CA PHE A 57 8.97 -2.04 1.89
C PHE A 57 8.82 -1.52 3.32
N LYS A 58 8.98 -0.20 3.48
CA LYS A 58 9.01 0.45 4.81
C LYS A 58 7.86 1.42 5.03
N TYR A 59 7.39 2.07 3.98
CA TYR A 59 6.40 3.15 4.09
C TYR A 59 5.31 3.04 3.04
N ILE A 60 4.09 3.41 3.44
CA ILE A 60 3.00 3.77 2.54
C ILE A 60 2.83 5.28 2.68
N ASP A 61 3.01 6.01 1.58
CA ASP A 61 2.71 7.42 1.48
C ASP A 61 1.24 7.58 1.04
N THR A 62 0.46 8.31 1.82
CA THR A 62 -0.96 8.56 1.58
C THR A 62 -1.24 9.98 1.06
N GLN A 63 -0.19 10.76 0.77
CA GLN A 63 -0.15 12.16 0.30
C GLN A 63 -0.88 13.16 1.21
N PHE A 64 -2.16 12.94 1.45
CA PHE A 64 -3.02 13.70 2.32
C PHE A 64 -3.44 12.90 3.54
N TYR A 65 -3.85 13.62 4.57
CA TYR A 65 -4.45 13.02 5.76
C TYR A 65 -5.96 13.27 5.75
N SER A 66 -6.74 12.22 5.97
CA SER A 66 -8.19 12.29 6.13
C SER A 66 -8.67 11.39 7.27
N GLU A 67 -9.88 11.65 7.79
CA GLU A 67 -10.47 10.77 8.82
C GLU A 67 -10.70 9.34 8.30
N HIS A 68 -10.88 9.16 6.98
CA HIS A 68 -10.91 7.82 6.39
C HIS A 68 -9.55 7.12 6.51
N LEU A 69 -8.46 7.81 6.16
CA LEU A 69 -7.11 7.25 6.20
C LEU A 69 -6.61 6.98 7.62
N LYS A 70 -7.09 7.76 8.59
CA LYS A 70 -6.82 7.56 10.02
C LYS A 70 -7.23 6.16 10.51
N GLN A 71 -8.28 5.59 9.93
CA GLN A 71 -8.78 4.25 10.27
C GLN A 71 -7.74 3.15 10.01
N PHE A 72 -6.75 3.40 9.15
CA PHE A 72 -5.67 2.46 8.82
C PHE A 72 -4.38 2.70 9.61
N GLY A 73 -4.40 3.59 10.62
CA GLY A 73 -3.22 3.91 11.44
C GLY A 73 -2.28 4.95 10.83
N THR A 74 -2.73 5.68 9.81
CA THR A 74 -1.96 6.76 9.16
C THR A 74 -1.56 7.83 10.18
N LYS A 75 -0.30 8.29 10.11
CA LYS A 75 0.23 9.34 10.99
C LYS A 75 0.65 10.54 10.15
N LYS A 76 0.30 11.76 10.61
CA LYS A 76 0.89 12.98 10.06
C LYS A 76 2.34 13.07 10.49
N ILE A 77 3.22 13.43 9.55
CA ILE A 77 4.62 13.75 9.81
C ILE A 77 4.95 15.11 9.21
N GLU A 78 5.97 15.76 9.76
CA GLU A 78 6.47 17.01 9.19
C GLU A 78 7.12 16.76 7.82
N LYS A 79 7.01 17.75 6.93
CA LYS A 79 7.62 17.69 5.59
C LYS A 79 9.11 17.38 5.64
N LYS A 80 9.85 17.94 6.60
CA LYS A 80 11.28 17.67 6.77
C LYS A 80 11.54 16.17 6.98
N LYS A 81 10.78 15.54 7.88
CA LYS A 81 10.88 14.10 8.15
C LYS A 81 10.47 13.24 6.95
N TYR A 82 9.46 13.66 6.19
CA TYR A 82 9.10 12.99 4.94
C TYR A 82 10.26 13.02 3.93
N LEU A 83 10.90 14.19 3.74
CA LEU A 83 12.02 14.34 2.81
C LEU A 83 13.24 13.52 3.25
N GLU A 84 13.49 13.40 4.56
CA GLU A 84 14.53 12.52 5.12
C GLU A 84 14.24 11.04 4.76
N ILE A 85 13.00 10.58 4.97
CA ILE A 85 12.54 9.23 4.59
C ILE A 85 12.72 9.00 3.08
N LEU A 86 12.27 9.95 2.25
CA LEU A 86 12.38 9.85 0.78
C LEU A 86 13.84 9.80 0.32
N SER A 87 14.71 10.62 0.88
CA SER A 87 16.14 10.62 0.58
C SER A 87 16.79 9.28 0.94
N GLN A 88 16.43 8.73 2.11
CA GLN A 88 16.99 7.48 2.63
C GLN A 88 16.50 6.25 1.86
N HIS A 89 15.21 6.21 1.52
CA HIS A 89 14.56 4.98 1.03
C HIS A 89 14.14 5.01 -0.44
N GLY A 90 14.08 6.19 -1.07
CA GLY A 90 13.51 6.37 -2.41
C GLY A 90 14.39 5.87 -3.57
N LYS A 91 15.65 5.51 -3.30
CA LYS A 91 16.61 5.00 -4.29
C LYS A 91 16.94 3.52 -4.12
N GLU A 92 16.43 2.89 -3.05
CA GLU A 92 16.70 1.47 -2.78
C GLU A 92 15.99 0.60 -3.81
N GLN A 93 16.68 -0.41 -4.36
CA GLN A 93 16.02 -1.36 -5.25
C GLN A 93 15.10 -2.28 -4.44
N VAL A 94 13.90 -2.50 -4.96
CA VAL A 94 12.91 -3.40 -4.37
C VAL A 94 12.26 -4.24 -5.45
N VAL A 95 11.76 -5.40 -5.04
CA VAL A 95 10.93 -6.25 -5.88
C VAL A 95 9.56 -6.31 -5.21
N PHE A 96 8.52 -5.94 -5.95
CA PHE A 96 7.15 -6.17 -5.50
C PHE A 96 6.85 -7.67 -5.69
N PRO A 97 6.51 -8.41 -4.62
CA PRO A 97 6.29 -9.86 -4.73
C PRO A 97 5.12 -10.19 -5.64
N GLU A 98 5.20 -11.33 -6.33
CA GLU A 98 4.07 -11.86 -7.12
C GLU A 98 3.04 -12.56 -6.21
N GLU A 99 3.48 -13.07 -5.07
CA GLU A 99 2.63 -13.72 -4.06
C GLU A 99 3.13 -13.46 -2.63
N ILE A 100 2.27 -13.71 -1.65
CA ILE A 100 2.61 -13.73 -0.22
C ILE A 100 2.74 -15.18 0.26
N LYS A 101 3.76 -15.48 1.07
CA LYS A 101 4.13 -16.86 1.45
C LYS A 101 3.32 -17.47 2.59
N LYS A 102 2.50 -16.67 3.25
CA LYS A 102 1.67 -17.07 4.40
C LYS A 102 0.33 -16.36 4.36
N GLY A 103 -0.61 -16.74 5.21
CA GLY A 103 -1.92 -16.11 5.29
C GLY A 103 -1.78 -14.61 5.56
N VAL A 104 -2.61 -13.78 4.90
CA VAL A 104 -2.52 -12.31 4.95
C VAL A 104 -2.46 -11.76 6.38
N LEU A 105 -3.23 -12.35 7.30
CA LEU A 105 -3.29 -11.91 8.69
C LEU A 105 -2.01 -12.21 9.49
N GLU A 106 -1.19 -13.17 9.04
CA GLU A 106 0.07 -13.55 9.70
C GLU A 106 1.19 -12.52 9.51
N TYR A 107 0.99 -11.51 8.67
CA TYR A 107 1.90 -10.36 8.54
C TYR A 107 1.67 -9.27 9.60
N PHE A 108 0.60 -9.41 10.40
CA PHE A 108 0.16 -8.42 11.38
C PHE A 108 0.03 -8.98 12.81
N LYS A 109 0.51 -10.21 13.03
CA LYS A 109 0.76 -10.78 14.36
C LYS A 109 2.13 -10.32 14.85
#